data_AF-A0A2V5YN98-F1
#
_entry.id   AF-A0A2V5YN98-F1
#
_cell.length_a   1.000
_cell.length_b   1.000
_cell.length_c   1.000
_cell.angle_alpha   90.00
_cell.angle_beta   90.00
_cell.angle_gamma   90.00
#
_symmetry.space_group_name_H-M   'P 1'
#
loop_
_entity.id
_entity.type
_entity.pdbx_description
1 polymer ?
#
loop_
_entity_poly.entity_id
_entity_poly.type
_entity_poly.pdbx_seq_one_letter_code
_entity_poly.pdbx_strand_id
1 'polypeptide(L)'
;MRALWFVAFVLCATAAFASEDAPGPEWYAWPADYRISSDEKWIIRDQKTGSGENSFFLYRIAPEGDVWRRVESIDDAVFAALLAPLHRTRRDYYHLQIALVSWEFPAGRLHLKAYATPNDRKDELISGRAVTYDLNKHVATPE
;
A
#
# COMPACT_ATOMS: atom_id res chain seq x y z
N MET A 1 -32.75 14.60 44.59
CA MET A 1 -31.48 13.85 44.55
C MET A 1 -31.41 13.18 43.19
N ARG A 2 -30.52 13.64 42.29
CA ARG A 2 -30.40 13.13 40.91
C ARG A 2 -29.23 12.16 40.88
N ALA A 3 -29.51 10.89 40.59
CA ALA A 3 -28.49 9.87 40.38
C ALA A 3 -27.77 10.14 39.05
N LEU A 4 -26.46 10.43 39.12
CA LEU A 4 -25.58 10.45 37.96
C LEU A 4 -25.31 9.00 37.52
N TRP A 5 -25.64 8.70 36.27
CA TRP A 5 -25.21 7.48 35.60
C TRP A 5 -23.82 7.70 35.04
N PHE A 6 -22.83 6.96 35.53
CA PHE A 6 -21.51 6.85 34.89
C PHE A 6 -21.64 5.93 33.68
N VAL A 7 -21.58 6.52 32.48
CA VAL A 7 -21.36 5.75 31.24
C VAL A 7 -19.85 5.58 31.10
N ALA A 8 -19.37 4.37 31.40
CA ALA A 8 -18.00 3.99 31.09
C ALA A 8 -17.88 3.78 29.58
N PHE A 9 -17.23 4.72 28.89
CA PHE A 9 -16.75 4.51 27.53
C PHE A 9 -15.57 3.53 27.59
N VAL A 10 -15.82 2.27 27.27
CA VAL A 10 -14.74 1.32 26.96
C VAL A 10 -14.19 1.72 25.60
N LEU A 11 -13.02 2.36 25.62
CA LEU A 11 -12.24 2.63 24.42
C LEU A 11 -11.73 1.28 23.91
N CYS A 12 -12.43 0.69 22.93
CA CYS A 12 -11.94 -0.47 22.21
C CYS A 12 -10.83 0.02 21.27
N ALA A 13 -9.60 0.06 21.77
CA ALA A 13 -8.43 0.19 20.92
C ALA A 13 -8.28 -1.14 20.17
N THR A 14 -8.84 -1.23 18.97
CA THR A 14 -8.44 -2.27 18.02
C THR A 14 -7.01 -1.96 17.61
N ALA A 15 -6.05 -2.47 18.38
CA ALA A 15 -4.73 -2.74 17.87
C ALA A 15 -4.94 -3.70 16.69
N ALA A 16 -4.72 -3.20 15.47
CA ALA A 16 -4.59 -4.06 14.31
C ALA A 16 -3.42 -5.00 14.61
N PHE A 17 -3.72 -6.23 15.00
CA PHE A 17 -2.73 -7.29 15.05
C PHE A 17 -2.22 -7.46 13.62
N ALA A 18 -1.05 -6.92 13.34
CA ALA A 18 -0.28 -7.32 12.18
C ALA A 18 -0.06 -8.83 12.34
N SER A 19 -0.57 -9.63 11.40
CA SER A 19 -0.33 -11.07 11.40
C SER A 19 1.19 -11.31 11.33
N GLU A 20 1.73 -12.05 12.31
CA GLU A 20 3.15 -12.45 12.38
C GLU A 20 3.64 -13.22 11.14
N ASP A 21 2.72 -13.70 10.29
CA ASP A 21 3.04 -14.57 9.15
C ASP A 21 3.22 -13.84 7.80
N ALA A 22 3.06 -12.52 7.73
CA ALA A 22 3.39 -11.79 6.51
C ALA A 22 4.93 -11.69 6.42
N PRO A 23 5.58 -12.18 5.35
CA PRO A 23 7.03 -12.19 5.27
C PRO A 23 7.57 -10.77 5.50
N GLY A 24 8.49 -10.67 6.46
CA GLY A 24 9.19 -9.44 6.75
C GLY A 24 9.96 -8.96 5.52
N PRO A 25 10.22 -7.65 5.39
CA PRO A 25 10.98 -7.10 4.27
C PRO A 25 12.38 -7.75 4.10
N GLU A 26 12.92 -8.34 5.16
CA GLU A 26 14.22 -9.01 5.20
C GLU A 26 14.25 -10.39 4.51
N TRP A 27 13.10 -10.91 4.06
CA TRP A 27 12.95 -12.27 3.53
C TRP A 27 13.02 -12.33 2.00
N TYR A 28 13.08 -11.19 1.32
CA TYR A 28 13.12 -11.13 -0.13
C TYR A 28 14.55 -11.32 -0.64
N ALA A 29 14.75 -12.32 -1.51
CA ALA A 29 16.05 -12.65 -2.11
C ALA A 29 16.50 -11.66 -3.20
N TRP A 30 15.61 -10.77 -3.64
CA TRP A 30 15.86 -9.84 -4.75
C TRP A 30 16.20 -8.43 -4.25
N PRO A 31 17.01 -7.66 -5.02
CA PRO A 31 17.28 -6.27 -4.69
C PRO A 31 16.01 -5.42 -4.70
N ALA A 32 16.06 -4.32 -3.97
CA ALA A 32 14.99 -3.34 -3.86
C ALA A 32 15.51 -1.96 -4.24
N ASP A 33 14.67 -1.16 -4.88
CA ASP A 33 14.95 0.26 -5.10
C ASP A 33 14.32 1.08 -3.99
N TYR A 34 15.05 2.10 -3.52
CA TYR A 34 14.58 3.02 -2.49
C TYR A 34 14.50 4.43 -3.04
N ARG A 35 13.41 5.12 -2.70
CA ARG A 35 13.21 6.55 -3.04
C ARG A 35 12.82 7.29 -1.78
N ILE A 36 13.56 8.36 -1.48
CA ILE A 36 13.33 9.22 -0.33
C ILE A 36 12.61 10.48 -0.79
N SER A 37 11.63 10.94 -0.02
CA SER A 37 10.94 12.19 -0.30
C SER A 37 11.87 13.39 -0.21
N SER A 38 11.57 14.45 -0.97
CA SER A 38 12.36 15.70 -0.91
C SER A 38 12.21 16.44 0.42
N ASP A 39 11.15 16.14 1.19
CA ASP A 39 10.94 16.65 2.54
C ASP A 39 11.47 15.71 3.63
N GLU A 40 12.14 14.62 3.25
CA GLU A 40 12.78 13.63 4.12
C GLU A 40 11.83 12.95 5.14
N LYS A 41 10.51 12.97 4.88
CA LYS A 41 9.52 12.32 5.75
C LYS A 41 9.13 10.91 5.34
N TRP A 42 9.44 10.50 4.12
CA TRP A 42 8.93 9.27 3.53
C TRP A 42 10.01 8.52 2.75
N ILE A 43 9.98 7.19 2.85
CA ILE A 43 10.76 6.29 1.99
C ILE A 43 9.80 5.33 1.32
N ILE A 44 9.93 5.17 0.00
CA ILE A 44 9.27 4.11 -0.76
C ILE A 44 10.32 3.06 -1.08
N ARG A 45 10.00 1.80 -0.79
CA ARG A 45 10.76 0.63 -1.25
C ARG A 45 9.97 -0.08 -2.33
N ASP A 46 10.53 -0.13 -3.53
CA ASP A 46 10.08 -0.99 -4.63
C ASP A 46 10.81 -2.33 -4.51
N GLN A 47 10.14 -3.32 -3.92
CA GLN A 47 10.69 -4.64 -3.68
C GLN A 47 10.28 -5.58 -4.80
N LYS A 48 11.23 -6.09 -5.58
CA LYS A 48 10.97 -7.21 -6.48
C LYS A 48 10.64 -8.47 -5.68
N THR A 49 9.51 -9.10 -5.95
CA THR A 49 9.08 -10.33 -5.25
C THR A 49 9.15 -11.56 -6.14
N GLY A 50 9.16 -11.37 -7.46
CA GLY A 50 9.17 -12.45 -8.44
C GLY A 50 9.48 -11.96 -9.84
N SER A 51 9.26 -12.82 -10.83
CA SER A 51 9.34 -12.43 -12.23
C SER A 51 8.09 -11.62 -12.59
N GLY A 52 8.25 -10.32 -12.87
CA GLY A 52 7.12 -9.43 -13.19
C GLY A 52 6.23 -9.07 -12.01
N GLU A 53 6.74 -9.21 -10.78
CA GLU A 53 6.02 -8.91 -9.55
C GLU A 53 6.85 -8.04 -8.62
N ASN A 54 6.18 -7.10 -7.95
CA ASN A 54 6.77 -6.30 -6.89
C ASN A 54 5.76 -5.95 -5.79
N SER A 55 6.31 -5.51 -4.67
CA SER A 55 5.58 -4.90 -3.56
C SER A 55 6.16 -3.53 -3.26
N PHE A 56 5.30 -2.55 -3.03
CA PHE A 56 5.69 -1.19 -2.69
C PHE A 56 5.46 -0.94 -1.21
N PHE A 57 6.53 -0.93 -0.42
CA PHE A 57 6.43 -0.61 1.00
C PHE A 57 6.61 0.88 1.25
N LEU A 58 5.84 1.40 2.20
CA LEU A 58 5.93 2.78 2.65
C LEU A 58 6.54 2.84 4.06
N TYR A 59 7.55 3.67 4.22
CA TYR A 59 8.15 3.98 5.51
C TYR A 59 7.98 5.47 5.80
N ARG A 60 7.70 5.78 7.06
CA ARG A 60 7.63 7.14 7.57
C ARG A 60 8.85 7.40 8.46
N ILE A 61 9.50 8.53 8.23
CA ILE A 61 10.61 9.03 9.03
C ILE A 61 10.02 10.01 10.06
N ALA A 62 10.24 9.72 11.34
CA ALA A 62 9.87 10.61 12.44
C ALA A 62 10.86 11.79 12.54
N PRO A 63 10.47 12.93 13.13
CA PRO A 63 11.39 14.06 13.33
C PRO A 63 12.69 13.69 14.07
N GLU A 64 12.64 12.68 14.93
CA GLU A 64 13.75 12.16 15.72
C GLU A 64 14.68 11.21 14.92
N GLY A 65 14.30 10.88 13.69
CA GLY A 65 15.04 9.97 12.79
C GLY A 65 14.56 8.52 12.80
N ASP A 66 13.61 8.17 13.67
CA ASP A 66 13.05 6.81 13.71
C ASP A 66 12.27 6.48 12.42
N VAL A 67 12.42 5.25 11.94
CA VAL A 67 11.80 4.79 10.69
C VAL A 67 10.77 3.71 10.97
N TRP A 68 9.53 3.96 10.58
CA TRP A 68 8.40 3.05 10.78
C TRP A 68 7.86 2.60 9.44
N ARG A 69 7.79 1.28 9.21
CA ARG A 69 7.13 0.72 8.04
C ARG A 69 5.63 0.63 8.27
N ARG A 70 4.83 1.07 7.30
CA ARG A 70 3.39 0.78 7.30
C ARG A 70 3.14 -0.71 7.06
N VAL A 71 2.19 -1.29 7.77
CA VAL A 71 1.85 -2.72 7.64
C VAL A 71 1.31 -3.03 6.26
N GLU A 72 0.31 -2.26 5.80
CA GLU A 72 -0.26 -2.39 4.46
C GLU A 72 0.68 -1.76 3.43
N SER A 73 0.95 -2.49 2.35
CA SER A 73 1.73 -1.99 1.22
C SER A 73 0.90 -1.05 0.35
N ILE A 74 1.57 -0.22 -0.45
CA ILE A 74 0.90 0.67 -1.40
C ILE A 74 0.18 -0.15 -2.48
N ASP A 75 0.81 -1.24 -2.95
CA ASP A 75 0.21 -2.09 -3.98
C ASP A 75 -1.05 -2.81 -3.51
N ASP A 76 -1.18 -3.14 -2.22
CA ASP A 76 -2.44 -3.66 -1.66
C ASP A 76 -3.60 -2.68 -1.81
N ALA A 77 -3.38 -1.41 -1.45
CA ALA A 77 -4.39 -0.37 -1.63
C ALA A 77 -4.74 -0.15 -3.12
N VAL A 78 -3.73 -0.14 -3.99
CA VAL A 78 -3.90 0.03 -5.43
C VAL A 78 -4.75 -1.09 -6.03
N PHE A 79 -4.38 -2.35 -5.78
CA PHE A 79 -5.12 -3.48 -6.35
C PHE A 79 -6.48 -3.67 -5.70
N ALA A 80 -6.65 -3.35 -4.41
CA ALA A 80 -7.98 -3.33 -3.80
C ALA A 80 -8.91 -2.34 -4.53
N ALA A 81 -8.44 -1.13 -4.82
CA ALA A 81 -9.23 -0.11 -5.51
C ALA A 81 -9.53 -0.48 -6.97
N LEU A 82 -8.56 -1.04 -7.69
CA LEU A 82 -8.71 -1.42 -9.10
C LEU A 82 -9.60 -2.63 -9.31
N LEU A 83 -9.52 -3.63 -8.42
CA LEU A 83 -10.21 -4.91 -8.62
C LEU A 83 -11.61 -4.95 -8.01
N ALA A 84 -11.92 -4.05 -7.07
CA ALA A 84 -13.25 -3.98 -6.45
C ALA A 84 -14.39 -3.81 -7.48
N PRO A 85 -14.32 -2.90 -8.49
CA PRO A 85 -15.37 -2.77 -9.51
C PRO A 85 -15.51 -4.00 -10.41
N LEU A 86 -14.46 -4.81 -10.52
CA LEU A 86 -14.44 -6.03 -11.34
C LEU A 86 -14.96 -7.25 -10.57
N HIS A 87 -15.28 -7.11 -9.28
CA HIS A 87 -15.55 -8.23 -8.37
C HIS A 87 -14.45 -9.30 -8.44
N ARG A 88 -13.19 -8.83 -8.43
CA ARG A 88 -11.98 -9.66 -8.46
C ARG A 88 -11.07 -9.35 -7.29
N THR A 89 -10.12 -10.24 -7.05
CA THR A 89 -9.11 -10.16 -6.01
C THR A 89 -7.73 -10.42 -6.61
N ARG A 90 -6.66 -10.13 -5.85
CA ARG A 90 -5.29 -10.39 -6.29
C ARG A 90 -5.03 -11.86 -6.68
N ARG A 91 -5.77 -12.81 -6.09
CA ARG A 91 -5.65 -14.25 -6.38
C ARG A 91 -6.11 -14.64 -7.78
N ASP A 92 -6.88 -13.77 -8.44
CA ASP A 92 -7.36 -13.99 -9.80
C ASP A 92 -6.30 -13.60 -10.85
N TYR A 93 -5.15 -13.09 -10.41
CA TYR A 93 -4.06 -12.61 -11.26
C TYR A 93 -2.75 -13.34 -10.93
N TYR A 94 -1.93 -13.57 -11.96
CA TYR A 94 -0.64 -14.25 -11.83
C TYR A 94 0.50 -13.25 -11.63
N HIS A 95 0.58 -12.22 -12.48
CA HIS A 95 1.60 -11.17 -12.37
C HIS A 95 0.95 -9.86 -11.98
N LEU A 96 1.33 -9.32 -10.81
CA LEU A 96 0.86 -8.03 -10.33
C LEU A 96 2.06 -7.12 -10.07
N GLN A 97 2.06 -5.96 -10.68
CA GLN A 97 3.11 -4.97 -10.54
C GLN A 97 2.52 -3.56 -10.49
N ILE A 98 3.13 -2.69 -9.67
CA ILE A 98 2.95 -1.25 -9.82
C ILE A 98 4.30 -0.57 -10.13
N ALA A 99 4.24 0.57 -10.80
CA ALA A 99 5.41 1.38 -11.13
C ALA A 99 5.17 2.84 -10.73
N LEU A 100 6.16 3.45 -10.07
CA LEU A 100 6.14 4.88 -9.77
C LEU A 100 6.41 5.69 -11.03
N VAL A 101 5.48 6.57 -11.38
CA VAL A 101 5.62 7.53 -12.49
C VAL A 101 6.18 8.85 -11.97
N SER A 102 5.57 9.41 -10.95
CA SER A 102 6.05 10.63 -10.30
C SER A 102 5.57 10.73 -8.86
N TRP A 103 6.20 11.62 -8.10
CA TRP A 103 5.83 11.94 -6.74
C TRP A 103 5.63 13.45 -6.63
N GLU A 104 4.42 13.85 -6.27
CA GLU A 104 4.05 15.25 -6.10
C GLU A 104 4.17 15.70 -4.63
N PHE A 105 5.04 16.69 -4.43
CA PHE A 105 5.20 17.41 -3.17
C PHE A 105 4.73 18.86 -3.29
N PRO A 106 4.18 19.46 -2.22
CA PRO A 106 3.97 18.88 -0.88
C PRO A 106 2.67 18.07 -0.74
N ALA A 107 1.91 17.88 -1.83
CA ALA A 107 0.60 17.23 -1.80
C ALA A 107 0.64 15.78 -1.28
N GLY A 108 1.81 15.13 -1.30
CA GLY A 108 1.97 13.76 -0.80
C GLY A 108 1.26 12.75 -1.69
N ARG A 109 1.25 13.00 -3.01
CA ARG A 109 0.59 12.13 -3.99
C ARG A 109 1.61 11.35 -4.80
N LEU A 110 1.43 10.05 -4.90
CA LEU A 110 2.18 9.19 -5.81
C LEU A 110 1.33 8.95 -7.04
N HIS A 111 1.90 9.22 -8.20
CA HIS A 111 1.32 8.88 -9.50
C HIS A 111 1.91 7.54 -9.92
N LEU A 112 1.05 6.53 -10.05
CA LEU A 112 1.43 5.14 -10.26
C LEU A 112 0.82 4.60 -11.55
N LYS A 113 1.44 3.55 -12.10
CA LYS A 113 0.84 2.69 -13.11
C LYS A 113 0.74 1.27 -12.58
N ALA A 114 -0.43 0.67 -12.68
CA ALA A 114 -0.66 -0.72 -12.32
C ALA A 114 -0.68 -1.63 -13.56
N TYR A 115 -0.17 -2.83 -13.38
CA TYR A 115 -0.14 -3.91 -14.35
C TYR A 115 -0.60 -5.18 -13.65
N ALA A 116 -1.56 -5.90 -14.24
CA ALA A 116 -2.04 -7.17 -13.71
C ALA A 116 -2.39 -8.12 -14.86
N THR A 117 -1.74 -9.28 -14.90
CA THR A 117 -2.03 -10.34 -15.88
C THR A 117 -2.98 -11.37 -15.24
N PRO A 118 -4.19 -11.56 -15.78
CA PRO A 118 -5.17 -12.45 -15.19
C PRO A 118 -4.80 -13.93 -15.37
N ASN A 119 -5.26 -14.76 -14.44
CA ASN A 119 -5.12 -16.23 -14.53
C ASN A 119 -6.02 -16.80 -15.63
N ASP A 120 -7.26 -16.32 -15.74
CA ASP A 120 -8.18 -16.65 -16.82
C ASP A 120 -8.09 -15.58 -17.92
N ARG A 121 -7.93 -16.01 -19.17
CA ARG A 121 -7.87 -15.10 -20.34
C ARG A 121 -9.16 -14.33 -20.57
N LYS A 122 -10.27 -14.70 -19.93
CA LYS A 122 -11.55 -13.98 -19.98
C LYS A 122 -11.58 -12.75 -19.07
N ASP A 123 -10.74 -12.71 -18.03
CA ASP A 123 -10.67 -11.59 -17.11
C ASP A 123 -9.87 -10.42 -17.73
N GLU A 124 -10.07 -9.22 -17.19
CA GLU A 124 -9.46 -8.00 -17.73
C GLU A 124 -7.93 -8.00 -17.53
N LEU A 125 -7.19 -7.76 -18.61
CA LEU A 125 -5.77 -7.41 -18.52
C LEU A 125 -5.63 -5.95 -18.09
N ILE A 126 -5.01 -5.72 -16.93
CA ILE A 126 -4.63 -4.37 -16.51
C ILE A 126 -3.26 -4.06 -17.09
N SER A 127 -3.19 -3.10 -18.02
CA SER A 127 -1.94 -2.70 -18.68
C SER A 127 -1.73 -1.19 -18.55
N GLY A 128 -0.95 -0.79 -17.56
CA GLY A 128 -0.54 0.60 -17.36
C GLY A 128 -1.65 1.52 -16.86
N ARG A 129 -2.62 0.99 -16.11
CA ARG A 129 -3.74 1.77 -15.55
C ARG A 129 -3.19 2.79 -14.56
N ALA A 130 -3.52 4.07 -14.76
CA ALA A 130 -3.09 5.14 -13.89
C ALA A 130 -3.85 5.10 -12.55
N VAL A 131 -3.11 5.30 -11.46
CA VAL A 131 -3.64 5.33 -10.10
C VAL A 131 -2.89 6.39 -9.31
N THR A 132 -3.64 7.25 -8.62
CA THR A 132 -3.06 8.17 -7.64
C THR A 132 -3.15 7.55 -6.24
N TYR A 133 -2.06 7.51 -5.50
CA TYR A 133 -2.03 7.12 -4.09
C TYR A 133 -1.74 8.34 -3.20
N ASP A 134 -2.62 8.62 -2.24
CA ASP A 134 -2.46 9.69 -1.25
C ASP A 134 -1.71 9.14 -0.02
N LEU A 135 -0.49 9.62 0.24
CA LEU A 135 0.35 9.18 1.36
C LEU A 135 -0.24 9.49 2.72
N ASN A 136 -1.04 10.55 2.84
CA ASN A 136 -1.58 10.99 4.12
C ASN A 136 -2.87 10.24 4.46
N LYS A 137 -3.68 9.93 3.43
CA LYS A 137 -4.95 9.20 3.58
C LYS A 137 -4.79 7.69 3.43
N HIS A 138 -3.70 7.26 2.80
CA HIS A 138 -3.46 5.86 2.43
C HIS A 138 -4.56 5.27 1.53
N VAL A 139 -5.07 6.09 0.61
CA VAL A 139 -6.12 5.72 -0.34
C VAL A 139 -5.55 5.74 -1.75
N ALA A 140 -5.85 4.70 -2.52
CA ALA A 140 -5.59 4.64 -3.95
C ALA A 140 -6.87 4.97 -4.73
N THR A 141 -6.75 5.85 -5.72
CA THR A 141 -7.84 6.26 -6.60
C THR A 141 -7.44 5.98 -8.05
N PRO A 142 -8.11 5.04 -8.73
CA PRO A 142 -7.95 4.85 -10.17
C PRO A 142 -8.37 6.12 -10.93
N GLU A 143 -7.64 6.43 -12.00
CA GLU A 143 -7.92 7.56 -12.90
C GLU A 143 -8.81 7.18 -14.09
#